data_AF-A0A2C9U7U0-F1
#
_entry.id   AF-A0A2C9U7U0-F1
#
_cell.length_a   1.000
_cell.length_b   1.000
_cell.length_c   1.000
_cell.angle_alpha   90.00
_cell.angle_beta   90.00
_cell.angle_gamma   90.00
#
_symmetry.space_group_name_H-M   'P 1'
#
loop_
_entity.id
_entity.type
_entity.pdbx_description
1 polymer ?
#
loop_
_entity_poly.entity_id
_entity_poly.type
_entity_poly.pdbx_seq_one_letter_code
_entity_poly.pdbx_strand_id
1 'polypeptide(L)'
;MTRMPVQLAPLEIVHLVGNWWDEINESTQWQDGIFYALCAAYALVSAVALIQLIRIELRVPEYGWTTQKVFHLMNFIVNGVRAIVFGFHKQVFILHPKVLTLVLLDLPGLLFFSTYTLLVLFWAEIYHQARSLPTDKLRIFYISVNCGVYFIQVCIWVYLWIDDNSVVEFIGKIFIAVVSIIAALGFLLYGGRLFFMLRRFPIESKGRRKKLHEVGSVTAICFTCFLIRCFVVLLSAFDSDASLDVLDHPVLNVIYYMLVEILPSALVLYILRKLPPKRISAQYHPIR
;
A
#
# COMPACT_ATOMS: atom_id res chain seq x y z
N MET A 1 51.62 -11.44 3.06
CA MET A 1 50.32 -10.75 3.05
C MET A 1 49.23 -11.75 3.39
N THR A 2 49.00 -11.99 4.67
CA THR A 2 47.93 -12.86 5.18
C THR A 2 46.77 -11.96 5.56
N ARG A 3 45.68 -11.98 4.77
CA ARG A 3 44.41 -11.34 5.17
C ARG A 3 43.82 -12.20 6.29
N MET A 4 43.83 -11.68 7.52
CA MET A 4 43.04 -12.26 8.60
C MET A 4 41.55 -12.00 8.33
N PRO A 5 40.68 -13.03 8.36
CA PRO A 5 39.24 -12.82 8.36
C PRO A 5 38.85 -12.30 9.75
N VAL A 6 38.30 -11.08 9.79
CA VAL A 6 37.65 -10.55 11.00
C VAL A 6 36.39 -11.38 11.23
N GLN A 7 36.47 -12.38 12.11
CA GLN A 7 35.32 -13.09 12.64
C GLN A 7 34.81 -12.33 13.86
N LEU A 8 33.93 -11.36 13.65
CA LEU A 8 33.20 -10.69 14.74
C LEU A 8 32.24 -11.69 15.37
N ALA A 9 32.24 -11.77 16.70
CA ALA A 9 31.30 -12.62 17.43
C ALA A 9 29.86 -12.07 17.27
N PRO A 10 28.81 -12.91 17.24
CA PRO A 10 27.43 -12.46 17.11
C PRO A 10 27.02 -11.40 18.15
N LEU A 11 27.57 -11.49 19.36
CA LEU A 11 27.32 -10.54 20.45
C LEU A 11 27.93 -9.16 20.18
N GLU A 12 29.12 -9.11 19.58
CA GLU A 12 29.78 -7.86 19.18
C GLU A 12 29.05 -7.22 18.01
N ILE A 13 28.54 -8.01 17.05
CA ILE A 13 27.70 -7.51 15.95
C ILE A 13 26.42 -6.88 16.52
N VAL A 14 25.75 -7.54 17.45
CA VAL A 14 24.53 -7.00 18.08
C VAL A 14 24.82 -5.70 18.83
N HIS A 15 25.94 -5.62 19.56
CA HIS A 15 26.34 -4.39 20.24
C HIS A 15 26.74 -3.26 19.28
N LEU A 16 27.47 -3.57 18.21
CA LEU A 16 27.87 -2.57 17.20
C LEU A 16 26.66 -2.02 16.45
N VAL A 17 25.72 -2.91 16.13
CA VAL A 17 24.43 -2.54 15.54
C VAL A 17 23.67 -1.67 16.54
N GLY A 18 23.50 -2.08 17.80
CA GLY A 18 22.83 -1.28 18.83
C GLY A 18 23.39 0.13 18.96
N ASN A 19 24.71 0.27 19.12
CA ASN A 19 25.36 1.58 19.25
C ASN A 19 25.18 2.47 18.00
N TRP A 20 25.23 1.87 16.80
CA TRP A 20 24.98 2.59 15.54
C TRP A 20 23.52 3.03 15.41
N TRP A 21 22.58 2.22 15.90
CA TRP A 21 21.16 2.55 15.94
C TRP A 21 20.87 3.73 16.86
N ASP A 22 21.49 3.75 18.04
CA ASP A 22 21.33 4.85 19.01
C ASP A 22 21.88 6.17 18.45
N GLU A 23 23.05 6.14 17.82
CA GLU A 23 23.69 7.33 17.21
C GLU A 23 22.84 7.94 16.08
N ILE A 24 22.16 7.12 15.28
CA ILE A 24 21.25 7.60 14.23
C ILE A 24 19.97 8.16 14.81
N ASN A 25 19.40 7.51 15.83
CA ASN A 25 18.17 7.97 16.47
C ASN A 25 18.37 9.33 17.14
N GLU A 26 19.53 9.60 17.73
CA GLU A 26 19.83 10.88 18.38
C GLU A 26 20.17 12.02 17.39
N SER A 27 20.51 11.71 16.14
CA SER A 27 20.95 12.71 15.17
C SER A 27 19.81 13.32 14.34
N THR A 28 19.53 14.60 14.57
CA THR A 28 18.51 15.36 13.82
C THR A 28 18.80 15.44 12.31
N GLN A 29 20.07 15.43 11.90
CA GLN A 29 20.45 15.45 10.48
C GLN A 29 20.11 14.13 9.78
N TRP A 30 20.33 12.99 10.45
CA TRP A 30 19.97 11.69 9.92
C TRP A 30 18.45 11.50 9.84
N GLN A 31 17.72 11.94 10.88
CA GLN A 31 16.26 11.96 10.86
C GLN A 31 15.72 12.75 9.66
N ASP A 32 16.20 13.97 9.44
CA ASP A 32 15.82 14.80 8.28
C ASP A 32 16.16 14.12 6.96
N GLY A 33 17.38 13.58 6.83
CA GLY A 33 17.80 12.86 5.64
C GLY A 33 16.90 11.67 5.31
N ILE A 34 16.47 10.95 6.34
CA ILE A 34 15.55 9.82 6.24
C ILE A 34 14.18 10.25 5.73
N PHE A 35 13.57 11.30 6.31
CA PHE A 35 12.26 11.78 5.86
C PHE A 35 12.29 12.31 4.42
N TYR A 36 13.36 13.01 4.03
CA TYR A 36 13.54 13.44 2.64
C TYR A 36 13.77 12.27 1.69
N ALA A 37 14.49 11.22 2.11
CA ALA A 37 14.64 10.01 1.31
C ALA A 37 13.29 9.29 1.11
N LEU A 38 12.46 9.19 2.15
CA LEU A 38 11.10 8.67 2.05
C LEU A 38 10.25 9.52 1.11
N CYS A 39 10.27 10.84 1.28
CA CYS A 39 9.61 11.80 0.38
C CYS A 39 9.99 11.54 -1.09
N ALA A 40 11.30 11.46 -1.39
CA ALA A 40 11.78 11.21 -2.74
C ALA A 40 11.32 9.84 -3.29
N ALA A 41 11.32 8.79 -2.46
CA ALA A 41 10.86 7.47 -2.86
C ALA A 41 9.36 7.45 -3.18
N TYR A 42 8.51 8.05 -2.32
CA TYR A 42 7.08 8.18 -2.59
C TYR A 42 6.79 9.04 -3.80
N ALA A 43 7.50 10.16 -3.98
CA ALA A 43 7.37 11.03 -5.14
C ALA A 43 7.72 10.28 -6.43
N LEU A 44 8.76 9.43 -6.41
CA LEU A 44 9.12 8.59 -7.56
C LEU A 44 8.01 7.58 -7.88
N VAL A 45 7.47 6.87 -6.89
CA VAL A 45 6.36 5.92 -7.10
C VAL A 45 5.11 6.64 -7.62
N SER A 46 4.78 7.80 -7.05
CA SER A 46 3.67 8.65 -7.50
C SER A 46 3.85 9.07 -8.96
N ALA A 47 5.03 9.55 -9.34
CA ALA A 47 5.35 9.93 -10.71
C ALA A 47 5.24 8.73 -11.68
N VAL A 48 5.73 7.56 -11.29
CA VAL A 48 5.59 6.32 -12.10
C VAL A 48 4.12 5.97 -12.31
N ALA A 49 3.29 6.03 -11.27
CA ALA A 49 1.86 5.77 -11.37
C ALA A 49 1.15 6.75 -12.33
N LEU A 50 1.49 8.04 -12.25
CA LEU A 50 0.96 9.07 -13.14
C LEU A 50 1.38 8.85 -14.60
N ILE A 51 2.66 8.54 -14.84
CA ILE A 51 3.16 8.23 -16.18
C ILE A 51 2.43 6.99 -16.74
N GLN A 52 2.23 5.96 -15.93
CA GLN A 52 1.46 4.78 -16.34
C GLN A 52 0.01 5.13 -16.68
N LEU A 53 -0.66 5.96 -15.86
CA LEU A 53 -2.02 6.43 -16.12
C LEU A 53 -2.11 7.18 -17.47
N ILE A 54 -1.24 8.17 -17.69
CA ILE A 54 -1.19 8.95 -18.93
C ILE A 54 -0.97 8.02 -20.14
N ARG A 55 -0.02 7.07 -20.02
CA ARG A 55 0.24 6.10 -21.10
C ARG A 55 -0.96 5.21 -21.41
N ILE A 56 -1.76 4.83 -20.42
CA ILE A 56 -2.99 4.05 -20.64
C ILE A 56 -4.04 4.93 -21.31
N GLU A 57 -4.26 6.15 -20.83
CA GLU A 57 -5.24 7.09 -21.41
C GLU A 57 -4.95 7.36 -22.88
N LEU A 58 -3.69 7.67 -23.22
CA LEU A 58 -3.28 7.92 -24.61
C LEU A 58 -3.33 6.66 -25.49
N ARG A 59 -3.21 5.46 -24.90
CA ARG A 59 -3.22 4.20 -25.65
C ARG A 59 -4.63 3.78 -26.05
N VAL A 60 -5.61 4.02 -25.17
CA VAL A 60 -6.99 3.55 -25.25
C VAL A 60 -7.98 4.60 -24.70
N PRO A 61 -8.10 5.78 -25.36
CA PRO A 61 -9.02 6.83 -24.91
C PRO A 61 -10.49 6.39 -24.98
N GLU A 62 -10.83 5.48 -25.90
CA GLU A 62 -12.20 5.03 -26.15
C GLU A 62 -12.83 4.19 -25.02
N TYR A 63 -12.01 3.61 -24.13
CA TYR A 63 -12.50 2.73 -23.05
C TYR A 63 -12.92 3.47 -21.76
N GLY A 64 -12.93 4.81 -21.77
CA GLY A 64 -13.32 5.62 -20.61
C GLY A 64 -12.51 5.29 -19.34
N TRP A 65 -13.10 5.51 -18.16
CA TRP A 65 -12.47 5.24 -16.86
C TRP A 65 -12.60 3.78 -16.43
N THR A 66 -11.56 2.99 -16.69
CA THR A 66 -11.47 1.58 -16.26
C THR A 66 -10.92 1.44 -14.85
N THR A 67 -11.18 0.31 -14.18
CA THR A 67 -10.62 -0.01 -12.85
C THR A 67 -9.09 0.10 -12.80
N GLN A 68 -8.41 -0.20 -13.91
CA GLN A 68 -6.95 -0.04 -14.03
C GLN A 68 -6.53 1.44 -13.98
N LYS A 69 -7.22 2.33 -14.71
CA LYS A 69 -6.96 3.77 -14.68
C LYS A 69 -7.22 4.33 -13.27
N VAL A 70 -8.32 3.92 -12.64
CA VAL A 70 -8.64 4.31 -11.25
C VAL A 70 -7.56 3.83 -10.28
N PHE A 71 -7.09 2.58 -10.41
CA PHE A 71 -6.01 2.06 -9.56
C PHE A 71 -4.71 2.87 -9.67
N HIS A 72 -4.31 3.27 -10.88
CA HIS A 72 -3.12 4.12 -11.06
C HIS A 72 -3.34 5.56 -10.55
N LEU A 73 -4.53 6.13 -10.76
CA LEU A 73 -4.89 7.43 -10.21
C LEU A 73 -4.82 7.42 -8.67
N MET A 74 -5.40 6.41 -8.03
CA MET A 74 -5.36 6.27 -6.58
C MET A 74 -3.94 6.05 -6.07
N ASN A 75 -3.10 5.28 -6.78
CA ASN A 75 -1.68 5.15 -6.46
C ASN A 75 -0.93 6.48 -6.57
N PHE A 76 -1.20 7.28 -7.61
CA PHE A 76 -0.64 8.62 -7.75
C PHE A 76 -1.01 9.49 -6.55
N ILE A 77 -2.29 9.50 -6.17
CA ILE A 77 -2.80 10.29 -5.03
C ILE A 77 -2.18 9.82 -3.72
N VAL A 78 -2.27 8.53 -3.37
CA VAL A 78 -1.80 8.05 -2.06
C VAL A 78 -0.30 8.28 -1.86
N ASN A 79 0.51 7.94 -2.87
CA ASN A 79 1.96 8.15 -2.80
C ASN A 79 2.30 9.65 -2.85
N GLY A 80 1.54 10.45 -3.60
CA GLY A 80 1.73 11.91 -3.66
C GLY A 80 1.43 12.60 -2.34
N VAL A 81 0.30 12.28 -1.70
CA VAL A 81 -0.05 12.81 -0.37
C VAL A 81 1.01 12.39 0.65
N ARG A 82 1.44 11.13 0.65
CA ARG A 82 2.48 10.64 1.56
C ARG A 82 3.84 11.35 1.33
N ALA A 83 4.21 11.59 0.07
CA ALA A 83 5.42 12.35 -0.26
C ALA A 83 5.35 13.78 0.29
N ILE A 84 4.20 14.44 0.17
CA ILE A 84 3.98 15.79 0.73
C ILE A 84 4.12 15.75 2.25
N VAL A 85 3.47 14.79 2.94
CA VAL A 85 3.55 14.65 4.40
C VAL A 85 5.00 14.51 4.87
N PHE A 86 5.82 13.68 4.21
CA PHE A 86 7.24 13.55 4.56
C PHE A 86 8.11 14.72 4.10
N GLY A 87 7.79 15.38 2.99
CA GLY A 87 8.51 16.57 2.54
C GLY A 87 8.32 17.78 3.46
N PHE A 88 7.18 17.84 4.15
CA PHE A 88 6.85 18.85 5.15
C PHE A 88 6.88 18.29 6.58
N HIS A 89 7.66 17.23 6.85
CA HIS A 89 7.63 16.54 8.14
C HIS A 89 7.81 17.51 9.32
N LYS A 90 8.77 18.44 9.25
CA LYS A 90 8.99 19.44 10.31
C LYS A 90 7.74 20.25 10.62
N GLN A 91 7.01 20.67 9.60
CA GLN A 91 5.76 21.42 9.77
C GLN A 91 4.64 20.51 10.28
N VAL A 92 4.54 19.28 9.77
CA VAL A 92 3.50 18.31 10.14
C VAL A 92 3.59 17.95 11.62
N PHE A 93 4.78 17.64 12.13
CA PHE A 93 4.96 17.19 13.51
C PHE A 93 4.85 18.29 14.57
N ILE A 94 4.86 19.58 14.16
CA ILE A 94 4.63 20.72 15.07
C ILE A 94 3.18 21.21 15.04
N LEU A 95 2.31 20.59 14.24
CA LEU A 95 0.91 21.03 14.13
C LEU A 95 0.17 20.83 15.45
N HIS A 96 -0.55 21.87 15.84
CA HIS A 96 -1.52 21.83 16.92
C HIS A 96 -2.92 22.11 16.37
N PRO A 97 -3.94 21.35 16.78
CA PRO A 97 -3.92 20.24 17.75
C PRO A 97 -3.27 18.96 17.21
N LYS A 98 -2.80 18.06 18.10
CA LYS A 98 -2.09 16.81 17.76
C LYS A 98 -2.83 15.92 16.78
N VAL A 99 -4.17 15.94 16.82
CA VAL A 99 -5.01 15.18 15.90
C VAL A 99 -4.76 15.54 14.42
N LEU A 100 -4.30 16.75 14.11
CA LEU A 100 -3.90 17.10 12.73
C LEU A 100 -2.75 16.24 12.23
N THR A 101 -1.76 15.98 13.09
CA THR A 101 -0.63 15.09 12.80
C THR A 101 -1.14 13.67 12.56
N LEU A 102 -2.02 13.16 13.44
CA LEU A 102 -2.64 11.84 13.27
C LEU A 102 -3.41 11.73 11.96
N VAL A 103 -4.23 12.72 11.61
CA VAL A 103 -4.98 12.75 10.34
C VAL A 103 -4.02 12.68 9.14
N LEU A 104 -2.92 13.46 9.16
CA LEU A 104 -1.96 13.49 8.06
C LEU A 104 -1.16 12.20 7.93
N LEU A 105 -0.91 11.49 9.03
CA LEU A 105 -0.23 10.19 9.02
C LEU A 105 -1.18 9.02 8.70
N ASP A 106 -2.43 9.06 9.14
CA ASP A 106 -3.41 7.99 8.93
C ASP A 106 -4.07 8.05 7.54
N LEU A 107 -4.37 9.25 7.03
CA LEU A 107 -5.13 9.43 5.79
C LEU A 107 -4.50 8.71 4.59
N PRO A 108 -3.18 8.79 4.32
CA PRO A 108 -2.62 8.04 3.21
C PRO A 108 -2.66 6.52 3.46
N GLY A 109 -2.69 6.07 4.72
CA GLY A 109 -2.93 4.67 5.07
C GLY A 109 -4.33 4.20 4.68
N LEU A 110 -5.36 5.03 4.91
CA LEU A 110 -6.72 4.76 4.46
C LEU A 110 -6.85 4.78 2.94
N LEU A 111 -6.21 5.74 2.27
CA LEU A 111 -6.16 5.81 0.81
C LEU A 111 -5.46 4.57 0.24
N PHE A 112 -4.42 4.08 0.90
CA PHE A 112 -3.73 2.83 0.54
C PHE A 112 -4.69 1.64 0.68
N PHE A 113 -5.41 1.53 1.79
CA PHE A 113 -6.46 0.51 1.96
C PHE A 113 -7.47 0.54 0.80
N SER A 114 -8.03 1.70 0.46
CA SER A 114 -8.98 1.82 -0.65
C SER A 114 -8.35 1.40 -1.98
N THR A 115 -7.14 1.88 -2.25
CA THR A 115 -6.40 1.61 -3.50
C THR A 115 -6.21 0.12 -3.72
N TYR A 116 -5.85 -0.61 -2.67
CA TYR A 116 -5.54 -2.03 -2.79
C TYR A 116 -6.77 -2.93 -2.66
N THR A 117 -7.79 -2.53 -1.89
CA THR A 117 -9.06 -3.24 -1.89
C THR A 117 -9.82 -3.07 -3.21
N LEU A 118 -9.53 -2.03 -4.01
CA LEU A 118 -9.98 -1.95 -5.40
C LEU A 118 -9.44 -3.12 -6.25
N LEU A 119 -8.22 -3.60 -5.97
CA LEU A 119 -7.67 -4.76 -6.65
C LEU A 119 -8.37 -6.06 -6.22
N VAL A 120 -8.75 -6.16 -4.94
CA VAL A 120 -9.60 -7.25 -4.44
C VAL A 120 -10.96 -7.24 -5.15
N LEU A 121 -11.59 -6.06 -5.28
CA LEU A 121 -12.82 -5.89 -6.06
C LEU A 121 -12.62 -6.36 -7.51
N PHE A 122 -11.55 -5.91 -8.16
CA PHE A 122 -11.24 -6.30 -9.54
C PHE A 122 -11.09 -7.82 -9.70
N TRP A 123 -10.42 -8.49 -8.76
CA TRP A 123 -10.29 -9.94 -8.78
C TRP A 123 -11.61 -10.66 -8.47
N ALA A 124 -12.42 -10.11 -7.58
CA ALA A 124 -13.77 -10.61 -7.31
C ALA A 124 -14.65 -10.52 -8.56
N GLU A 125 -14.58 -9.41 -9.30
CA GLU A 125 -15.29 -9.24 -10.57
C GLU A 125 -14.85 -10.29 -11.60
N ILE A 126 -13.55 -10.49 -11.80
CA ILE A 126 -13.04 -11.52 -12.73
C ILE A 126 -13.51 -12.92 -12.31
N TYR A 127 -13.43 -13.24 -11.02
CA TYR A 127 -13.85 -14.53 -10.49
C TYR A 127 -15.35 -14.77 -10.69
N HIS A 128 -16.19 -13.77 -10.38
CA HIS A 128 -17.64 -13.85 -10.58
C HIS A 128 -17.99 -13.99 -12.07
N GLN A 129 -17.38 -13.19 -12.94
CA GLN A 129 -17.58 -13.27 -14.39
C GLN A 129 -17.22 -14.65 -14.95
N ALA A 130 -16.09 -15.22 -14.54
CA ALA A 130 -15.67 -16.56 -14.96
C ALA A 130 -16.60 -17.68 -14.46
N ARG A 131 -17.45 -17.39 -13.46
CA ARG A 131 -18.45 -18.30 -12.90
C ARG A 131 -19.88 -17.90 -13.26
N SER A 132 -20.06 -16.95 -14.19
CA SER A 132 -21.37 -16.40 -14.59
C SER A 132 -22.24 -15.96 -13.39
N LEU A 133 -21.60 -15.44 -12.35
CA LEU A 133 -22.27 -14.89 -11.16
C LEU A 133 -22.48 -13.38 -11.35
N PRO A 134 -23.52 -12.80 -10.71
CA PRO A 134 -23.77 -11.36 -10.79
C PRO A 134 -22.61 -10.57 -10.15
N THR A 135 -22.26 -9.44 -10.79
CA THR A 135 -21.18 -8.54 -10.35
C THR A 135 -21.69 -7.21 -9.79
N ASP A 136 -22.96 -6.85 -10.03
CA ASP A 136 -23.48 -5.50 -9.75
C ASP A 136 -23.36 -5.12 -8.27
N LYS A 137 -23.51 -6.10 -7.38
CA LYS A 137 -23.42 -5.90 -5.92
C LYS A 137 -22.00 -5.70 -5.43
N LEU A 138 -20.97 -6.14 -6.17
CA LEU A 138 -19.58 -6.10 -5.70
C LEU A 138 -19.07 -4.66 -5.57
N ARG A 139 -19.38 -3.80 -6.56
CA ARG A 139 -18.98 -2.38 -6.53
C ARG A 139 -19.67 -1.63 -5.40
N ILE A 140 -20.97 -1.87 -5.22
CA ILE A 140 -21.76 -1.28 -4.12
C ILE A 140 -21.17 -1.71 -2.78
N PHE A 141 -20.81 -2.98 -2.62
CA PHE A 141 -20.17 -3.48 -1.41
C PHE A 141 -18.82 -2.80 -1.15
N TYR A 142 -17.95 -2.70 -2.15
CA TYR A 142 -16.67 -1.99 -2.04
C TYR A 142 -16.85 -0.53 -1.62
N ILE A 143 -17.78 0.19 -2.25
CA ILE A 143 -18.09 1.59 -1.91
C ILE A 143 -18.60 1.68 -0.47
N SER A 144 -19.54 0.81 -0.09
CA SER A 144 -20.13 0.80 1.25
C SER A 144 -19.09 0.53 2.35
N VAL A 145 -18.18 -0.42 2.12
CA VAL A 145 -17.08 -0.71 3.05
C VAL A 145 -16.16 0.49 3.19
N ASN A 146 -15.76 1.13 2.08
CA ASN A 146 -14.93 2.33 2.15
C ASN A 146 -15.66 3.49 2.85
N CYS A 147 -16.92 3.76 2.50
CA CYS A 147 -17.71 4.78 3.18
C CYS A 147 -17.78 4.52 4.70
N GLY A 148 -18.03 3.29 5.12
CA GLY A 148 -18.04 2.91 6.53
C GLY A 148 -16.70 3.13 7.22
N VAL A 149 -15.59 2.70 6.58
CA VAL A 149 -14.24 2.86 7.13
C VAL A 149 -13.90 4.34 7.32
N TYR A 150 -14.12 5.17 6.31
CA TYR A 150 -13.80 6.60 6.38
C TYR A 150 -14.72 7.33 7.35
N PHE A 151 -16.00 6.96 7.41
CA PHE A 151 -16.94 7.56 8.35
C PHE A 151 -16.51 7.31 9.79
N ILE A 152 -16.19 6.05 10.15
CA ILE A 152 -15.74 5.69 11.50
C ILE A 152 -14.43 6.43 11.82
N GLN A 153 -13.46 6.46 10.91
CA GLN A 153 -12.20 7.16 11.15
C GLN A 153 -12.40 8.67 11.37
N VAL A 154 -13.23 9.32 10.55
CA VAL A 154 -13.54 10.75 10.72
C VAL A 154 -14.23 11.00 12.06
N CYS A 155 -15.14 10.13 12.50
CA CYS A 155 -15.73 10.24 13.84
C CYS A 155 -14.68 10.15 14.96
N ILE A 156 -13.71 9.24 14.84
CA ILE A 156 -12.59 9.10 15.80
C ILE A 156 -11.75 10.39 15.82
N TRP A 157 -11.36 10.91 14.65
CA TRP A 157 -10.60 12.16 14.57
C TRP A 157 -11.37 13.36 15.11
N VAL A 158 -12.66 13.49 14.79
CA VAL A 158 -13.49 14.59 15.32
C VAL A 158 -13.60 14.49 16.84
N TYR A 159 -13.72 13.29 17.41
CA TYR A 159 -13.72 13.11 18.86
C TYR A 159 -12.38 13.57 19.46
N LEU A 160 -11.25 13.07 18.92
CA LEU A 160 -9.90 13.43 19.38
C LEU A 160 -9.58 14.93 19.22
N TRP A 161 -10.24 15.61 18.29
CA TRP A 161 -10.13 17.07 18.15
C TRP A 161 -10.78 17.81 19.32
N ILE A 162 -11.92 17.31 19.79
CA ILE A 162 -12.70 17.94 20.86
C ILE A 162 -12.11 17.59 22.24
N ASP A 163 -11.74 16.32 22.43
CA ASP A 163 -11.21 15.77 23.67
C ASP A 163 -10.00 14.87 23.39
N ASP A 164 -8.81 15.29 23.86
CA ASP A 164 -7.56 14.53 23.72
C ASP A 164 -7.58 13.34 24.68
N ASN A 165 -8.11 12.22 24.19
CA ASN A 165 -8.39 11.03 24.97
C ASN A 165 -7.58 9.83 24.48
N SER A 166 -6.64 9.36 25.30
CA SER A 166 -5.76 8.23 24.98
C SER A 166 -6.51 6.92 24.72
N VAL A 167 -7.69 6.73 25.32
CA VAL A 167 -8.54 5.55 25.05
C VAL A 167 -9.08 5.60 23.62
N VAL A 168 -9.46 6.78 23.14
CA VAL A 168 -9.97 6.95 21.76
C VAL A 168 -8.83 6.83 20.75
N GLU A 169 -7.63 7.30 21.07
CA GLU A 169 -6.43 7.06 20.26
C GLU A 169 -6.14 5.55 20.14
N PHE A 170 -6.19 4.83 21.27
CA PHE A 170 -6.04 3.38 21.29
C PHE A 170 -7.11 2.68 20.44
N ILE A 171 -8.38 3.08 20.55
CA ILE A 171 -9.47 2.56 19.71
C ILE A 171 -9.18 2.83 18.23
N GLY A 172 -8.66 4.00 17.88
CA GLY A 172 -8.22 4.35 16.53
C GLY A 172 -7.16 3.39 15.99
N LYS A 173 -6.12 3.10 16.77
CA LYS A 173 -5.06 2.14 16.38
C LYS A 173 -5.63 0.73 16.19
N ILE A 174 -6.47 0.26 17.11
CA ILE A 174 -7.14 -1.05 16.97
C ILE A 174 -8.02 -1.08 15.71
N PHE A 175 -8.75 -0.01 15.43
CA PHE A 175 -9.58 0.08 14.22
C PHE A 175 -8.74 -0.03 12.94
N ILE A 176 -7.62 0.68 12.83
CA ILE A 176 -6.70 0.58 11.69
C ILE A 176 -6.11 -0.84 11.55
N ALA A 177 -5.79 -1.50 12.66
CA ALA A 177 -5.34 -2.90 12.64
C ALA A 177 -6.43 -3.84 12.10
N VAL A 178 -7.68 -3.68 12.57
CA VAL A 178 -8.84 -4.45 12.09
C VAL A 178 -9.09 -4.23 10.58
N VAL A 179 -9.04 -2.99 10.12
CA VAL A 179 -9.16 -2.66 8.68
C VAL A 179 -8.05 -3.32 7.87
N SER A 180 -6.82 -3.33 8.40
CA SER A 180 -5.66 -3.96 7.75
C SER A 180 -5.80 -5.48 7.64
N ILE A 181 -6.23 -6.18 8.70
CA ILE A 181 -6.45 -7.63 8.62
C ILE A 181 -7.61 -8.00 7.70
N ILE A 182 -8.68 -7.20 7.66
CA ILE A 182 -9.78 -7.39 6.71
C ILE A 182 -9.28 -7.29 5.26
N ALA A 183 -8.42 -6.31 4.95
CA ALA A 183 -7.80 -6.22 3.63
C ALA A 183 -6.94 -7.46 3.31
N ALA A 184 -6.10 -7.90 4.24
CA ALA A 184 -5.27 -9.09 4.08
C ALA A 184 -6.14 -10.33 3.78
N LEU A 185 -7.22 -10.53 4.53
CA LEU A 185 -8.17 -11.61 4.29
C LEU A 185 -8.85 -11.47 2.93
N GLY A 186 -9.21 -10.26 2.49
CA GLY A 186 -9.75 -10.00 1.16
C GLY A 186 -8.82 -10.46 0.04
N PHE A 187 -7.52 -10.14 0.16
CA PHE A 187 -6.48 -10.62 -0.75
C PHE A 187 -6.36 -12.14 -0.75
N LEU A 188 -6.32 -12.77 0.44
CA LEU A 188 -6.23 -14.23 0.55
C LEU A 188 -7.45 -14.93 -0.07
N LEU A 189 -8.65 -14.42 0.18
CA LEU A 189 -9.90 -15.00 -0.31
C LEU A 189 -10.06 -14.85 -1.82
N TYR A 190 -10.05 -13.62 -2.36
CA TYR A 190 -10.32 -13.41 -3.79
C TYR A 190 -9.08 -13.63 -4.65
N GLY A 191 -7.89 -13.25 -4.17
CA GLY A 191 -6.64 -13.56 -4.84
C GLY A 191 -6.37 -15.07 -4.88
N GLY A 192 -6.58 -15.77 -3.76
CA GLY A 192 -6.50 -17.22 -3.69
C GLY A 192 -7.51 -17.93 -4.59
N ARG A 193 -8.80 -17.55 -4.52
CA ARG A 193 -9.85 -18.11 -5.40
C ARG A 193 -9.51 -17.92 -6.88
N LEU A 194 -9.06 -16.73 -7.27
CA LEU A 194 -8.67 -16.44 -8.64
C LEU A 194 -7.44 -17.26 -9.07
N PHE A 195 -6.43 -17.38 -8.19
CA PHE A 195 -5.24 -18.19 -8.43
C PHE A 195 -5.59 -19.67 -8.66
N PHE A 196 -6.40 -20.28 -7.78
CA PHE A 196 -6.83 -21.66 -7.96
C PHE A 196 -7.67 -21.86 -9.21
N MET A 197 -8.56 -20.91 -9.54
CA MET A 197 -9.34 -20.96 -10.77
C MET A 197 -8.46 -20.94 -12.02
N LEU A 198 -7.46 -20.06 -12.07
CA LEU A 198 -6.52 -19.96 -13.18
C LEU A 198 -5.62 -21.21 -13.31
N ARG A 199 -5.34 -21.90 -12.20
CA ARG A 199 -4.54 -23.14 -12.17
C ARG A 199 -5.30 -24.37 -12.71
N ARG A 200 -6.63 -24.39 -12.64
CA ARG A 200 -7.45 -25.54 -13.06
C ARG A 200 -7.51 -25.77 -14.58
N PHE A 201 -7.26 -24.74 -15.38
CA PHE A 201 -7.22 -24.91 -16.83
C PHE A 201 -5.83 -25.40 -17.26
N PRO A 202 -5.73 -26.37 -18.20
CA PRO A 202 -4.44 -26.87 -18.68
C PRO A 202 -3.59 -25.68 -19.15
N ILE A 203 -2.43 -25.51 -18.51
CA ILE A 203 -1.61 -24.30 -18.66
C ILE A 203 -0.75 -24.44 -19.92
N GLU A 204 -1.38 -24.61 -21.07
CA GLU A 204 -0.69 -24.91 -22.33
C GLU A 204 0.00 -23.65 -22.89
N SER A 205 -0.53 -22.45 -22.62
CA SER A 205 0.03 -21.19 -23.16
C SER A 205 0.97 -20.45 -22.20
N LYS A 206 2.11 -19.96 -22.73
CA LYS A 206 3.08 -19.11 -22.02
C LYS A 206 2.43 -17.84 -21.42
N GLY A 207 1.44 -17.27 -22.10
CA GLY A 207 0.71 -16.09 -21.62
C GLY A 207 -0.12 -16.34 -20.36
N ARG A 208 -0.75 -17.52 -20.24
CA ARG A 208 -1.58 -17.89 -19.09
C ARG A 208 -0.74 -18.18 -17.84
N ARG A 209 0.42 -18.85 -17.97
CA ARG A 209 1.42 -19.00 -16.88
C ARG A 209 1.80 -17.65 -16.28
N LYS A 210 2.10 -16.68 -17.15
CA LYS A 210 2.48 -15.34 -16.72
C LYS A 210 1.36 -14.65 -15.93
N LYS A 211 0.11 -14.75 -16.38
CA LYS A 211 -1.03 -14.14 -15.66
C LYS A 211 -1.28 -14.79 -14.29
N LEU A 212 -1.11 -16.11 -14.18
CA LEU A 212 -1.18 -16.82 -12.91
C LEU A 212 -0.12 -16.32 -11.91
N HIS A 213 1.13 -16.16 -12.38
CA HIS A 213 2.20 -15.62 -11.56
C HIS A 213 1.95 -14.14 -11.18
N GLU A 214 1.42 -13.32 -12.09
CA GLU A 214 1.02 -11.94 -11.79
C GLU A 214 0.00 -11.89 -10.63
N VAL A 215 -1.08 -12.68 -10.70
CA VAL A 215 -2.10 -12.73 -9.63
C VAL A 215 -1.53 -13.27 -8.33
N GLY A 216 -0.78 -14.39 -8.38
CA GLY A 216 -0.18 -15.00 -7.20
C GLY A 216 0.81 -14.08 -6.49
N SER A 217 1.72 -13.45 -7.23
CA SER A 217 2.71 -12.52 -6.66
C SER A 217 2.04 -11.29 -6.05
N VAL A 218 1.08 -10.67 -6.74
CA VAL A 218 0.40 -9.49 -6.17
C VAL A 218 -0.41 -9.88 -4.94
N THR A 219 -1.04 -11.06 -4.93
CA THR A 219 -1.76 -11.56 -3.75
C THR A 219 -0.82 -11.70 -2.56
N ALA A 220 0.32 -12.35 -2.75
CA ALA A 220 1.30 -12.55 -1.68
C ALA A 220 1.88 -11.23 -1.17
N ILE A 221 2.26 -10.31 -2.07
CA ILE A 221 2.79 -8.99 -1.70
C ILE A 221 1.78 -8.21 -0.86
N CYS A 222 0.55 -8.09 -1.33
CA CYS A 222 -0.49 -7.31 -0.63
C CYS A 222 -0.93 -7.98 0.67
N PHE A 223 -1.09 -9.32 0.69
CA PHE A 223 -1.40 -10.06 1.91
C PHE A 223 -0.34 -9.82 2.99
N THR A 224 0.94 -10.04 2.66
CA THR A 224 2.04 -9.87 3.61
C THR A 224 2.16 -8.42 4.06
N CYS A 225 2.03 -7.46 3.14
CA CYS A 225 2.01 -6.03 3.43
C CYS A 225 0.94 -5.66 4.48
N PHE A 226 -0.32 -6.01 4.24
CA PHE A 226 -1.41 -5.70 5.17
C PHE A 226 -1.32 -6.48 6.48
N LEU A 227 -0.74 -7.68 6.47
CA LEU A 227 -0.49 -8.47 7.67
C LEU A 227 0.58 -7.81 8.55
N ILE A 228 1.71 -7.38 7.96
CA ILE A 228 2.75 -6.62 8.66
C ILE A 228 2.15 -5.31 9.18
N ARG A 229 1.35 -4.59 8.38
CA ARG A 229 0.65 -3.37 8.81
C ARG A 229 -0.18 -3.63 10.06
N CYS A 230 -1.02 -4.66 10.04
CA CYS A 230 -1.86 -5.04 11.17
C CYS A 230 -1.01 -5.30 12.43
N PHE A 231 0.08 -6.07 12.29
CA PHE A 231 0.93 -6.42 13.41
C PHE A 231 1.64 -5.20 14.01
N VAL A 232 2.27 -4.37 13.18
CA VAL A 232 3.00 -3.18 13.65
C VAL A 232 2.05 -2.16 14.27
N VAL A 233 0.88 -1.93 13.69
CA VAL A 233 -0.12 -1.02 14.27
C VAL A 233 -0.64 -1.55 15.61
N LEU A 234 -0.83 -2.87 15.73
CA LEU A 234 -1.24 -3.48 17.00
C LEU A 234 -0.14 -3.34 18.06
N LEU A 235 1.13 -3.55 17.70
CA LEU A 235 2.26 -3.29 18.61
C LEU A 235 2.31 -1.82 19.05
N SER A 236 2.18 -0.87 18.12
CA SER A 236 2.10 0.58 18.40
C SER A 236 0.92 0.97 19.31
N ALA A 237 -0.12 0.13 19.39
CA ALA A 237 -1.24 0.35 20.31
C ALA A 237 -0.91 -0.06 21.75
N PHE A 238 0.00 -1.02 21.95
CA PHE A 238 0.38 -1.54 23.27
C PHE A 238 1.74 -1.02 23.76
N ASP A 239 2.58 -0.54 22.85
CA ASP A 239 3.95 -0.10 23.13
C ASP A 239 4.21 1.24 22.45
N SER A 240 4.48 2.27 23.27
CA SER A 240 4.79 3.62 22.79
C SER A 240 6.13 3.68 22.05
N ASP A 241 7.08 2.80 22.38
CA ASP A 241 8.41 2.74 21.76
C ASP A 241 8.35 2.07 20.37
N ALA A 242 7.21 1.46 20.03
CA ALA A 242 6.91 0.93 18.70
C ALA A 242 6.02 1.88 17.87
N SER A 243 5.79 3.11 18.34
CA SER A 243 4.89 4.03 17.67
C SER A 243 5.48 4.60 16.38
N LEU A 244 4.65 4.62 15.33
CA LEU A 244 5.02 5.12 13.99
C LEU A 244 4.74 6.62 13.81
N ASP A 245 4.11 7.24 14.82
CA ASP A 245 3.70 8.65 14.84
C ASP A 245 4.73 9.53 15.54
N VAL A 246 5.86 8.94 15.96
CA VAL A 246 6.92 9.60 16.71
C VAL A 246 8.14 9.80 15.82
N LEU A 247 8.68 11.02 15.86
CA LEU A 247 9.85 11.44 15.10
C LEU A 247 11.12 10.66 15.51
N ASP A 248 11.12 10.14 16.75
CA ASP A 248 12.29 9.62 17.45
C ASP A 248 12.68 8.19 17.05
N HIS A 249 11.94 7.55 16.13
CA HIS A 249 12.28 6.23 15.58
C HIS A 249 12.43 6.25 14.05
N PRO A 250 13.35 7.09 13.51
CA PRO A 250 13.49 7.31 12.07
C PRO A 250 13.78 6.03 11.29
N VAL A 251 14.60 5.12 11.83
CA VAL A 251 14.96 3.88 11.13
C VAL A 251 13.80 2.88 11.14
N LEU A 252 13.05 2.77 12.24
CA LEU A 252 11.82 1.96 12.30
C LEU A 252 10.79 2.46 11.29
N ASN A 253 10.61 3.78 11.21
CA ASN A 253 9.75 4.44 10.23
C ASN A 253 10.18 4.09 8.80
N VAL A 254 11.47 4.17 8.48
CA VAL A 254 11.97 3.78 7.15
C VAL A 254 11.64 2.33 6.84
N ILE A 255 11.95 1.41 7.74
CA ILE A 255 11.69 -0.03 7.53
C ILE A 255 10.20 -0.26 7.30
N TYR A 256 9.34 0.33 8.13
CA TYR A 256 7.90 0.20 8.01
C TYR A 256 7.39 0.74 6.68
N TYR A 257 7.64 2.02 6.36
CA TYR A 257 7.11 2.65 5.15
C TYR A 257 7.68 2.03 3.87
N MET A 258 8.94 1.56 3.90
CA MET A 258 9.51 0.82 2.79
C MET A 258 8.80 -0.52 2.57
N LEU A 259 8.65 -1.34 3.61
CA LEU A 259 8.11 -2.70 3.50
C LEU A 259 6.60 -2.73 3.30
N VAL A 260 5.86 -1.80 3.91
CA VAL A 260 4.39 -1.82 3.98
C VAL A 260 3.75 -0.90 2.94
N GLU A 261 4.45 0.11 2.40
CA GLU A 261 3.82 1.06 1.47
C GLU A 261 4.61 1.20 0.17
N ILE A 262 5.89 1.59 0.20
CA ILE A 262 6.69 1.90 -1.00
C ILE A 262 6.95 0.64 -1.84
N LEU A 263 7.54 -0.41 -1.26
CA LEU A 263 7.87 -1.63 -2.00
C LEU A 263 6.62 -2.33 -2.55
N PRO A 264 5.54 -2.52 -1.77
CA PRO A 264 4.29 -3.04 -2.32
C PRO A 264 3.73 -2.20 -3.47
N SER A 265 3.79 -0.86 -3.38
CA SER A 265 3.36 0.04 -4.46
C SER A 265 4.21 -0.12 -5.72
N ALA A 266 5.53 -0.03 -5.58
CA ALA A 266 6.44 -0.17 -6.70
C ALA A 266 6.32 -1.53 -7.39
N LEU A 267 6.28 -2.63 -6.61
CA LEU A 267 6.19 -3.99 -7.13
C LEU A 267 4.84 -4.24 -7.82
N VAL A 268 3.72 -3.80 -7.24
CA VAL A 268 2.40 -4.01 -7.85
C VAL A 268 2.25 -3.20 -9.13
N LEU A 269 2.68 -1.92 -9.15
CA LEU A 269 2.71 -1.12 -10.37
C LEU A 269 3.64 -1.73 -11.44
N TYR A 270 4.77 -2.33 -11.03
CA TYR A 270 5.66 -3.03 -11.94
C TYR A 270 5.04 -4.30 -12.54
N ILE A 271 4.39 -5.12 -11.70
CA ILE A 271 3.75 -6.36 -12.14
C ILE A 271 2.57 -6.05 -13.09
N LEU A 272 1.79 -5.01 -12.77
CA LEU A 272 0.60 -4.61 -13.52
C LEU A 272 0.87 -3.59 -14.64
N ARG A 273 2.13 -3.26 -14.96
CA ARG A 273 2.53 -2.24 -15.96
C ARG A 273 2.10 -2.50 -17.41
N LYS A 274 1.54 -3.67 -17.70
CA LYS A 274 1.16 -4.04 -19.07
C LYS A 274 0.00 -3.16 -19.53
N LEU A 275 0.19 -2.56 -20.70
CA LEU A 275 -0.85 -1.77 -21.36
C LEU A 275 -1.93 -2.69 -21.95
N PRO A 276 -3.20 -2.24 -21.97
CA PRO A 276 -4.25 -2.95 -22.68
C PRO A 276 -3.94 -3.07 -24.18
N PRO A 277 -4.31 -4.19 -24.83
CA PRO A 277 -4.11 -4.36 -26.25
C PRO A 277 -4.92 -3.32 -27.04
N LYS A 278 -4.32 -2.74 -28.09
CA LYS A 278 -5.09 -1.92 -29.05
C LYS A 278 -6.02 -2.86 -29.81
N ARG A 279 -7.27 -2.45 -30.04
CA ARG A 279 -8.09 -3.12 -31.07
C ARG A 279 -7.36 -2.94 -32.39
N ILE A 280 -6.94 -4.05 -33.00
CA ILE A 280 -6.71 -4.07 -34.44
C ILE A 280 -8.12 -3.89 -35.00
N SER A 281 -8.41 -2.72 -35.56
CA SER A 281 -9.63 -2.53 -36.36
C SER A 281 -9.66 -3.67 -37.35
N ALA A 282 -10.60 -4.61 -37.17
CA ALA A 282 -10.80 -5.68 -38.11
C ALA A 282 -10.93 -5.01 -39.47
N GLN A 283 -9.95 -5.23 -40.35
CA GLN A 283 -10.12 -5.01 -41.77
C GLN A 283 -11.35 -5.84 -42.11
N TYR A 284 -12.48 -5.16 -42.31
CA TYR A 284 -13.64 -5.73 -42.95
C TYR A 284 -13.14 -6.18 -44.32
N HIS A 285 -12.78 -7.45 -44.46
CA HIS A 285 -12.72 -8.05 -45.78
C HIS A 285 -14.16 -8.10 -46.27
N PRO A 286 -14.52 -7.32 -47.31
CA PRO A 286 -15.82 -7.48 -47.91
C PRO A 286 -15.92 -8.93 -48.41
N ILE A 287 -16.96 -9.63 -47.97
CA ILE A 287 -17.33 -10.93 -48.54
C ILE A 287 -17.60 -10.65 -50.02
N ARG A 288 -16.84 -11.29 -50.89
CA ARG A 288 -17.01 -11.23 -52.34
C ARG A 288 -17.83 -12.41 -52.81
#